data_AF-A0A1F8PTP6-F1
#
_entry.id   AF-A0A1F8PTP6-F1
#
_cell.length_a   1.000
_cell.length_b   1.000
_cell.length_c   1.000
_cell.angle_alpha   90.00
_cell.angle_beta   90.00
_cell.angle_gamma   90.00
#
_symmetry.space_group_name_H-M   'P 1'
#
loop_
_entity.id
_entity.type
_entity.pdbx_description
1 polymer ?
#
loop_
_entity_poly.entity_id
_entity_poly.type
_entity_poly.pdbx_seq_one_letter_code
_entity_poly.pdbx_strand_id
1 'polypeptide(L)' 'MSDSEGIISSIIYGPDQRTQIQTLTKNVIFTVYAPPGIDERTVKDHLQELRQNVQLVAPEAQVELFEVF' A
#
# COMPACT_ATOMS: atom_id res chain seq x y z
N MET A 1 4.61 4.92 -8.54
CA MET A 1 5.65 4.63 -7.53
C MET A 1 6.77 3.86 -8.19
N SER A 2 8.02 4.18 -7.86
CA SER A 2 9.22 3.54 -8.41
C SER A 2 10.30 3.41 -7.34
N ASP A 3 11.17 2.43 -7.51
CA ASP A 3 12.44 2.29 -6.77
C ASP A 3 13.63 2.60 -7.69
N SER A 4 14.84 2.25 -7.25
CA SER A 4 16.08 2.41 -8.04
C SER A 4 16.15 1.50 -9.26
N GLU A 5 15.37 0.42 -9.30
CA GLU A 5 15.36 -0.58 -10.38
C GLU A 5 14.26 -0.28 -11.42
N GLY A 6 13.18 0.41 -11.03
CA GLY A 6 12.17 0.87 -11.96
C GLY A 6 10.79 1.11 -11.35
N ILE A 7 9.76 1.05 -12.19
CA ILE A 7 8.37 1.23 -11.78
C ILE A 7 7.93 0.04 -10.91
N ILE A 8 7.38 0.32 -9.72
CA ILE A 8 6.76 -0.68 -8.85
C ILE A 8 5.24 -0.72 -9.06
N SER A 9 4.62 0.45 -9.23
CA SER A 9 3.17 0.54 -9.39
C SER A 9 2.77 1.76 -10.20
N SER A 10 1.74 1.59 -11.04
CA SER A 10 1.13 2.63 -11.85
C SER A 10 -0.38 2.65 -11.66
N ILE A 11 -0.99 3.82 -11.88
CA ILE A 11 -2.45 3.99 -11.71
C ILE A 11 -3.23 3.09 -12.68
N ILE A 12 -2.75 2.92 -13.91
CA ILE A 12 -3.47 2.19 -14.96
C ILE A 12 -3.24 0.68 -14.91
N TYR A 13 -2.00 0.25 -14.66
CA TYR A 13 -1.64 -1.18 -14.73
C TYR A 13 -1.46 -1.84 -13.36
N GLY A 14 -1.53 -1.07 -12.28
CA GLY A 14 -1.30 -1.58 -10.93
C GLY A 14 0.17 -1.96 -10.69
N PRO A 15 0.44 -2.97 -9.86
CA PRO A 15 1.80 -3.39 -9.52
C PRO A 15 2.54 -4.01 -10.70
N ASP A 16 3.85 -3.81 -10.75
CA ASP A 16 4.72 -4.45 -11.72
C ASP A 16 4.88 -5.96 -11.43
N GLN A 17 5.42 -6.69 -12.40
CA GLN A 17 5.57 -8.15 -12.26
C GLN A 17 6.66 -8.55 -11.25
N ARG A 18 7.66 -7.70 -11.06
CA ARG A 18 8.83 -7.98 -10.20
C ARG A 18 8.48 -7.90 -8.71
N THR A 19 7.56 -7.01 -8.33
CA THR A 19 7.29 -6.67 -6.93
C THR A 19 5.85 -6.91 -6.47
N GLN A 20 4.96 -7.36 -7.36
CA GLN A 20 3.60 -7.76 -6.97
C GLN A 20 3.57 -8.80 -5.84
N ILE A 21 2.53 -8.72 -5.01
CA ILE A 21 2.29 -9.68 -3.92
C ILE A 21 2.03 -11.07 -4.51
N GLN A 22 2.72 -12.08 -3.98
CA GLN A 22 2.56 -13.48 -4.32
C GLN A 22 2.31 -14.31 -3.06
N THR A 23 1.99 -15.59 -3.22
CA THR A 23 1.69 -16.51 -2.10
C THR A 23 2.80 -16.61 -1.06
N LEU A 24 4.06 -16.42 -1.45
CA LEU A 24 5.22 -16.50 -0.55
C LEU A 24 5.65 -15.15 0.04
N THR A 25 4.99 -14.05 -0.34
CA THR A 25 5.31 -12.71 0.15
C THR A 25 5.13 -12.63 1.67
N LYS A 26 6.15 -12.10 2.37
CA LYS A 26 6.14 -11.91 3.82
C LYS A 26 6.03 -10.46 4.27
N ASN A 27 6.55 -9.55 3.45
CA ASN A 27 6.50 -8.11 3.70
C ASN A 27 5.78 -7.44 2.53
N VAL A 28 4.88 -6.52 2.85
CA VAL A 28 4.01 -5.85 1.88
C VAL A 28 4.01 -4.35 2.14
N ILE A 29 3.91 -3.57 1.06
CA ILE A 29 3.72 -2.12 1.13
C ILE A 29 2.37 -1.80 0.48
N PHE A 30 1.52 -1.10 1.23
CA PHE A 30 0.29 -0.52 0.71
C PHE A 30 0.44 0.99 0.60
N THR A 31 0.05 1.54 -0.55
CA THR A 31 0.12 2.99 -0.82
C THR A 31 -1.21 3.49 -1.31
N VAL A 32 -1.66 4.63 -0.78
CA VAL A 32 -2.85 5.33 -1.24
C VAL A 32 -2.41 6.62 -1.91
N TYR A 33 -2.91 6.87 -3.12
CA TYR A 33 -2.68 8.11 -3.86
C TYR A 33 -3.99 8.86 -3.94
N ALA A 34 -3.97 10.15 -3.64
CA ALA A 34 -5.15 11.00 -3.70
C ALA A 34 -4.94 12.16 -4.68
N PRO A 35 -5.91 12.45 -5.56
CA PRO A 35 -5.86 13.66 -6.38
C PRO A 35 -5.86 14.94 -5.54
N PRO A 36 -5.40 16.08 -6.07
CA PRO A 36 -5.49 17.36 -5.40
C PRO A 36 -6.94 17.69 -4.98
N GLY A 37 -7.10 18.19 -3.75
CA GLY A 37 -8.41 18.53 -3.17
C GLY A 37 -9.01 17.44 -2.27
N ILE A 38 -8.36 16.28 -2.15
CA ILE A 38 -8.69 15.29 -1.12
C ILE A 38 -7.92 15.61 0.17
N ASP A 39 -8.63 15.57 1.29
CA ASP A 39 -8.06 15.88 2.60
C ASP A 39 -7.13 14.76 3.12
N GLU A 40 -6.05 15.14 3.79
CA GLU A 40 -5.08 14.21 4.37
C GLU A 40 -5.74 13.20 5.32
N ARG A 41 -6.75 13.63 6.09
CA ARG A 41 -7.47 12.74 7.00
C ARG A 41 -8.21 11.65 6.23
N THR A 42 -8.80 11.98 5.08
CA THR A 42 -9.46 10.98 4.24
C THR A 42 -8.46 9.92 3.75
N VAL A 43 -7.25 10.34 3.37
CA VAL A 43 -6.18 9.41 2.97
C VAL A 43 -5.76 8.52 4.15
N LYS A 44 -5.58 9.12 5.33
CA LYS A 44 -5.19 8.41 6.55
C LYS A 44 -6.24 7.39 6.99
N ASP A 45 -7.52 7.78 6.97
CA ASP A 45 -8.64 6.92 7.35
C ASP A 45 -8.72 5.73 6.38
N HIS A 46 -8.56 5.96 5.07
CA HIS A 46 -8.53 4.88 4.09
C HIS A 46 -7.31 3.93 4.28
N LEU A 47 -6.14 4.47 4.59
CA LEU A 47 -4.96 3.65 4.90
C LEU A 47 -5.18 2.81 6.18
N GLN A 48 -5.92 3.34 7.16
CA GLN A 48 -6.28 2.62 8.37
C GLN A 48 -7.24 1.46 8.08
N GLU A 49 -8.22 1.66 7.20
CA GLU A 49 -9.13 0.59 6.73
C GLU A 49 -8.34 -0.53 6.03
N LEU A 50 -7.39 -0.18 5.16
CA LEU A 50 -6.51 -1.17 4.50
C LEU A 50 -5.74 -2.00 5.53
N ARG A 51 -5.15 -1.35 6.54
CA ARG A 51 -4.48 -2.05 7.65
C ARG A 51 -5.42 -3.03 8.35
N GLN A 52 -6.63 -2.59 8.68
CA GLN A 52 -7.63 -3.45 9.34
C GLN A 52 -7.99 -4.66 8.47
N ASN A 53 -8.16 -4.46 7.16
CA ASN A 53 -8.43 -5.54 6.22
C ASN A 53 -7.29 -6.55 6.13
N VAL A 54 -6.03 -6.09 6.13
CA VAL A 54 -4.86 -6.98 6.19
C VAL A 54 -4.87 -7.81 7.47
N GLN A 55 -5.14 -7.19 8.62
CA GLN A 55 -5.19 -7.88 9.91
C GLN A 55 -6.35 -8.89 10.01
N LEU A 56 -7.43 -8.72 9.25
CA LEU A 56 -8.50 -9.72 9.18
C LEU A 56 -8.05 -11.02 8.51
N VAL A 57 -7.17 -10.95 7.51
CA VAL A 57 -6.70 -12.13 6.75
C VAL A 57 -5.35 -12.66 7.22
N ALA A 58 -4.56 -11.82 7.89
CA ALA A 58 -3.28 -12.16 8.51
C ALA A 58 -3.20 -11.51 9.91
N PRO A 59 -3.84 -12.08 10.93
CA PRO A 59 -3.92 -11.51 12.28
C PRO A 59 -2.56 -11.24 12.94
N GLU A 60 -1.53 -11.97 12.55
CA GLU A 60 -0.15 -11.83 13.01
C GLU A 60 0.64 -10.72 12.30
N ALA A 61 0.07 -10.09 11.27
CA ALA A 61 0.74 -9.02 10.52
C ALA A 61 1.03 -7.81 11.42
N GLN A 62 2.27 -7.32 11.34
CA GLN A 62 2.74 -6.16 12.09
C GLN A 62 2.92 -4.97 11.15
N VAL A 63 2.70 -3.77 11.70
CA VAL A 63 2.88 -2.51 10.97
C VAL A 63 4.25 -1.95 11.28
N GLU A 64 5.12 -1.95 10.29
CA GLU A 64 6.46 -1.33 10.39
C GLU A 64 6.41 0.19 10.18
N LEU A 65 5.53 0.67 9.28
CA LEU A 65 5.39 2.08 8.95
C LEU A 65 3.92 2.43 8.65
N PHE A 66 3.45 3.57 9.16
CA PHE A 66 2.12 4.10 8.89
C PHE A 66 2.16 5.64 8.86
N GLU A 67 2.34 6.19 7.66
CA GLU A 67 2.51 7.63 7.45
C GLU A 67 1.73 8.11 6.21
N VAL A 68 1.34 9.38 6.24
CA VAL A 68 0.79 10.11 5.09
C VAL A 68 1.75 11.27 4.79
N PHE A 69 2.04 11.47 3.50
CA PHE A 69 3.03 12.44 2.99
C PHE A 69 2.36 13.51 2.14
#